data_AF-A0A2D6BIF6-F1
#
_entry.id   AF-A0A2D6BIF6-F1
#
_cell.length_a   1.000
_cell.length_b   1.000
_cell.length_c   1.000
_cell.angle_alpha   90.00
_cell.angle_beta   90.00
_cell.angle_gamma   90.00
#
_symmetry.space_group_name_H-M   'P 1'
#
loop_
_entity.id
_entity.type
_entity.pdbx_description
1 polymer ?
#
loop_
_entity_poly.entity_id
_entity_poly.type
_entity_poly.pdbx_seq_one_letter_code
_entity_poly.pdbx_strand_id
1 'polypeptide(L)'
;MKRMRPFVLVTDLGFILYWSVSLLILLGFEVVPEAWLFKDYDDPIIYAWNWSFFPLDMVLSGCGLLALRRHARDDPSWRGLAAFSLALTFCAGFMAICFWAIRLDFDPSWWAANLFLAIWPLFFLPGLVRADT
;
A
#
# COMPACT_ATOMS: atom_id res chain seq x y z
N MET A 1 -12.01 9.25 -11.47
CA MET A 1 -12.29 8.57 -10.18
C MET A 1 -13.13 7.30 -10.24
N LYS A 2 -14.23 7.20 -11.01
CA LYS A 2 -15.10 5.99 -10.97
C LYS A 2 -14.36 4.66 -11.11
N ARG A 3 -13.40 4.56 -12.03
CA ARG A 3 -12.58 3.35 -12.25
C ARG A 3 -11.45 3.14 -11.23
N MET A 4 -10.93 4.21 -10.65
CA MET A 4 -9.80 4.18 -9.70
C MET A 4 -10.25 3.91 -8.26
N ARG A 5 -11.48 4.33 -7.92
CA ARG A 5 -12.09 4.15 -6.59
C ARG A 5 -11.99 2.72 -6.03
N PRO A 6 -12.33 1.64 -6.76
CA PRO A 6 -12.22 0.30 -6.20
C PRO A 6 -10.76 -0.06 -5.85
N PHE A 7 -9.79 0.35 -6.67
CA PHE A 7 -8.37 0.09 -6.40
C PHE A 7 -7.88 0.80 -5.14
N VAL A 8 -8.23 2.08 -4.97
CA VAL A 8 -7.91 2.85 -3.77
C VAL A 8 -8.57 2.21 -2.55
N LEU A 9 -9.85 1.85 -2.61
CA LEU A 9 -10.53 1.23 -1.47
C LEU A 9 -9.94 -0.13 -1.09
N VAL A 10 -9.67 -1.00 -2.07
CA VAL A 10 -9.08 -2.32 -1.80
C VAL A 10 -7.68 -2.17 -1.21
N THR A 11 -6.87 -1.26 -1.76
CA THR A 11 -5.50 -1.03 -1.30
C THR A 11 -5.46 -0.40 0.09
N ASP A 12 -6.15 0.74 0.26
CA ASP A 12 -6.09 1.52 1.50
C ASP A 12 -6.74 0.77 2.67
N LEU A 13 -7.89 0.13 2.45
CA LEU A 13 -8.52 -0.69 3.50
C LEU A 13 -7.71 -1.97 3.76
N GLY A 14 -7.07 -2.53 2.73
CA GLY A 14 -6.15 -3.65 2.88
C GLY A 14 -4.97 -3.30 3.78
N PHE A 15 -4.33 -2.15 3.56
CA PHE A 15 -3.25 -1.66 4.42
C PHE A 15 -3.72 -1.39 5.84
N ILE A 16 -4.86 -0.70 6.02
CA ILE A 16 -5.40 -0.44 7.35
C ILE A 16 -5.69 -1.75 8.08
N LEU A 17 -6.28 -2.75 7.40
CA LEU A 17 -6.53 -4.07 7.99
C LEU A 17 -5.23 -4.78 8.35
N TYR A 18 -4.28 -4.85 7.41
CA TYR A 18 -2.97 -5.46 7.62
C TYR A 18 -2.28 -4.87 8.85
N TRP A 19 -2.16 -3.55 8.91
CA TRP A 19 -1.49 -2.86 10.02
C TRP A 19 -2.27 -2.94 11.33
N SER A 20 -3.60 -3.00 11.28
CA SER A 20 -4.41 -3.25 12.49
C SER A 20 -4.11 -4.63 13.07
N VAL A 21 -4.01 -5.66 12.21
CA VAL A 21 -3.65 -7.02 12.64
C VAL A 21 -2.21 -7.04 13.19
N SER A 22 -1.24 -6.46 12.48
CA SER A 22 0.16 -6.36 12.92
C SER A 22 0.30 -5.63 14.27
N LEU A 23 -0.49 -4.58 14.50
CA LEU A 23 -0.49 -3.85 15.77
C LEU A 23 -1.08 -4.69 16.90
N LEU A 24 -2.16 -5.45 16.65
CA LEU A 24 -2.72 -6.35 17.66
C LEU A 24 -1.73 -7.46 18.04
N ILE A 25 -1.01 -8.02 17.07
CA ILE A 25 0.08 -8.98 17.33
C ILE A 25 1.18 -8.34 18.16
N LEU A 26 1.60 -7.12 17.83
CA LEU A 26 2.60 -6.36 18.60
C LEU A 26 2.15 -6.13 20.06
N LEU A 27 0.85 -5.96 20.29
CA LEU A 27 0.26 -5.81 21.63
C LEU A 27 0.11 -7.14 22.38
N GLY A 28 0.54 -8.27 21.80
CA GLY A 28 0.52 -9.59 22.41
C GLY A 28 -0.77 -10.39 22.18
N PHE A 29 -1.63 -9.96 21.24
CA PHE A 29 -2.83 -10.71 20.88
C PHE A 29 -2.53 -11.72 19.76
N GLU A 30 -2.90 -12.98 19.97
CA GLU A 30 -2.85 -14.03 18.94
C GLU A 30 -4.10 -13.94 18.04
N VAL A 31 -4.08 -13.02 17.07
CA VAL A 31 -5.24 -12.73 16.21
C VAL A 31 -5.26 -13.60 14.94
N VAL A 32 -4.10 -14.08 14.50
CA VAL A 32 -3.93 -14.92 13.31
C VAL A 32 -2.88 -16.01 13.54
N PRO A 33 -2.97 -17.16 12.86
CA PRO A 33 -1.92 -18.19 12.93
C PRO A 33 -0.55 -17.65 12.48
N GLU A 34 0.55 -18.15 13.06
CA GLU A 34 1.91 -17.74 12.67
C GLU A 34 2.19 -17.91 11.16
N ALA A 35 1.60 -18.94 10.53
CA ALA A 35 1.69 -19.17 9.09
C ALA A 35 1.11 -18.04 8.22
N TRP A 36 0.34 -17.12 8.81
CA TRP A 36 -0.26 -15.97 8.13
C TRP A 36 0.52 -14.67 8.38
N LEU A 37 1.53 -14.70 9.26
CA LEU A 37 2.44 -13.58 9.45
C LEU A 37 3.27 -13.35 8.20
N PHE A 38 3.92 -12.19 8.14
CA PHE A 38 4.81 -11.93 7.03
C PHE A 38 6.00 -12.89 7.02
N LYS A 39 6.49 -13.17 5.81
CA LYS A 39 7.54 -14.17 5.60
C LYS A 39 8.75 -13.86 6.49
N ASP A 40 9.26 -14.90 7.15
CA ASP A 40 10.41 -14.81 8.07
C ASP A 40 10.20 -13.76 9.19
N TYR A 41 9.00 -13.75 9.79
CA TYR A 41 8.61 -12.84 10.87
C TYR A 41 9.63 -12.79 12.05
N ASP A 42 10.28 -13.91 12.34
CA ASP A 42 11.26 -14.02 13.43
C ASP A 42 12.63 -13.42 13.08
N ASP A 43 12.91 -13.14 11.79
CA ASP A 43 14.13 -12.46 11.39
C ASP A 43 14.01 -10.97 11.74
N PRO A 44 14.83 -10.44 12.67
CA PRO A 44 14.72 -9.06 13.14
C PRO A 44 14.95 -8.04 12.01
N ILE A 45 15.69 -8.40 10.96
CA ILE A 45 15.92 -7.53 9.80
C ILE A 45 14.67 -7.47 8.94
N ILE A 46 14.03 -8.61 8.67
CA ILE A 46 12.80 -8.67 7.86
C ILE A 46 11.64 -8.03 8.62
N TYR A 47 11.59 -8.22 9.94
CA TYR A 47 10.66 -7.53 10.82
C TYR A 47 10.82 -6.00 10.73
N ALA A 48 12.03 -5.47 10.95
CA ALA A 48 12.27 -4.04 10.88
C ALA A 48 12.02 -3.47 9.47
N TRP A 49 12.39 -4.22 8.43
CA TRP A 49 12.11 -3.87 7.05
C TRP A 49 10.61 -3.78 6.78
N ASN A 50 9.81 -4.75 7.21
CA ASN A 50 8.35 -4.72 7.04
C ASN A 50 7.73 -3.51 7.78
N TRP A 51 8.11 -3.30 9.04
CA TRP A 51 7.63 -2.17 9.84
C TRP A 51 8.04 -0.80 9.30
N SER A 52 9.08 -0.72 8.47
CA SER A 52 9.45 0.52 7.77
C SER A 52 8.38 1.01 6.78
N PHE A 53 7.51 0.10 6.30
CA PHE A 53 6.38 0.44 5.42
C PHE A 53 5.19 1.05 6.18
N PHE A 54 5.04 0.82 7.48
CA PHE A 54 3.91 1.34 8.26
C PHE A 54 3.66 2.84 8.08
N PRO A 55 4.64 3.74 8.29
CA PRO A 55 4.40 5.18 8.10
C PRO A 55 4.04 5.53 6.66
N LEU A 56 4.66 4.86 5.68
CA LEU A 56 4.38 5.06 4.26
C LEU A 56 2.94 4.65 3.91
N ASP A 57 2.53 3.47 4.36
CA ASP A 57 1.21 2.88 4.10
C ASP A 57 0.08 3.65 4.77
N MET A 58 0.31 4.19 5.97
CA MET A 58 -0.67 5.04 6.65
C MET A 58 -0.82 6.39 5.95
N VAL A 59 0.28 7.01 5.50
CA VAL A 59 0.23 8.27 4.76
C VAL A 59 -0.47 8.09 3.41
N LEU A 60 -0.09 7.07 2.63
CA LEU A 60 -0.71 6.83 1.33
C LEU A 60 -2.22 6.52 1.46
N SER A 61 -2.62 5.74 2.47
CA SER A 61 -4.02 5.39 2.72
C SER A 61 -4.83 6.60 3.18
N GLY A 62 -4.25 7.43 4.06
CA GLY A 62 -4.86 8.69 4.48
C GLY A 62 -5.09 9.64 3.30
N CYS A 63 -4.10 9.78 2.43
CA CYS A 63 -4.21 10.61 1.22
C CYS A 63 -5.23 10.04 0.21
N GLY A 64 -5.25 8.72 -0.01
CA GLY A 64 -6.15 8.05 -0.95
C GLY A 64 -7.62 8.19 -0.53
N LEU A 65 -7.94 7.87 0.73
CA LEU A 65 -9.28 8.06 1.30
C LEU A 65 -9.71 9.54 1.33
N LEU A 66 -8.79 10.45 1.66
CA LEU A 66 -9.09 11.89 1.61
C LEU A 66 -9.36 12.37 0.18
N ALA A 67 -8.63 11.87 -0.81
CA ALA A 67 -8.89 12.15 -2.23
C ALA A 67 -10.30 11.68 -2.63
N LEU A 68 -10.73 10.49 -2.21
CA LEU A 68 -12.09 10.01 -2.44
C LEU A 68 -13.15 10.94 -1.83
N ARG A 69 -12.92 11.37 -0.58
CA ARG A 69 -13.84 12.29 0.13
C ARG A 69 -13.92 13.65 -0.55
N ARG A 70 -12.80 14.20 -1.01
CA ARG A 70 -12.75 15.50 -1.70
C ARG A 70 -13.36 15.43 -3.11
N HIS A 71 -13.13 14.34 -3.84
CA HIS A 71 -13.81 14.11 -5.11
C HIS A 71 -15.34 14.06 -4.94
N ALA A 72 -15.85 13.45 -3.85
CA ALA A 72 -17.28 13.43 -3.56
C ALA A 72 -17.89 14.81 -3.21
N ARG A 73 -17.04 15.82 -2.98
CA ARG A 73 -17.42 17.21 -2.68
C ARG A 73 -17.06 18.18 -3.81
N ASP A 74 -16.71 17.65 -4.99
CA ASP A 74 -16.26 18.43 -6.15
C ASP A 74 -15.05 19.34 -5.88
N ASP A 75 -14.25 19.04 -4.86
CA ASP A 75 -13.05 19.81 -4.48
C ASP A 75 -11.86 19.42 -5.37
N PRO A 76 -11.33 20.33 -6.22
CA PRO A 76 -10.31 20.02 -7.22
C PRO A 76 -9.00 19.49 -6.63
N SER A 77 -8.71 19.76 -5.35
CA SER A 77 -7.49 19.27 -4.68
C SER A 77 -7.44 17.74 -4.54
N TRP A 78 -8.55 17.03 -4.82
CA TRP A 78 -8.57 15.57 -4.84
C TRP A 78 -7.53 14.97 -5.80
N ARG A 79 -7.22 15.64 -6.91
CA ARG A 79 -6.30 15.15 -7.95
C ARG A 79 -4.87 15.03 -7.42
N GLY A 80 -4.36 16.10 -6.79
CA GLY A 80 -3.03 16.12 -6.20
C GLY A 80 -2.87 15.07 -5.10
N LEU A 81 -3.87 14.94 -4.23
CA LEU A 81 -3.87 13.89 -3.18
C LEU A 81 -3.88 12.48 -3.77
N ALA A 82 -4.68 12.25 -4.82
CA ALA A 82 -4.72 10.96 -5.50
C ALA A 82 -3.37 10.65 -6.15
N ALA A 83 -2.77 11.60 -6.86
CA ALA A 83 -1.48 11.41 -7.51
C ALA A 83 -0.38 11.09 -6.49
N PHE A 84 -0.36 11.82 -5.36
CA PHE A 84 0.56 11.56 -4.26
C PHE A 84 0.36 10.15 -3.66
N SER A 85 -0.87 9.78 -3.33
CA SER A 85 -1.21 8.45 -2.82
C SER A 85 -0.81 7.32 -3.79
N LEU A 86 -1.07 7.48 -5.08
CA LEU A 86 -0.71 6.50 -6.11
C LEU A 86 0.82 6.37 -6.28
N ALA A 87 1.55 7.48 -6.21
CA ALA A 87 3.01 7.47 -6.25
C ALA A 87 3.61 6.71 -5.05
N LEU A 88 3.09 6.94 -3.85
CA LEU A 88 3.51 6.21 -2.66
C LEU A 88 3.14 4.72 -2.74
N THR A 89 1.96 4.40 -3.27
CA THR A 89 1.52 3.00 -3.50
C THR A 89 2.49 2.28 -4.44
N PHE A 90 2.88 2.94 -5.55
CA PHE A 90 3.89 2.43 -6.45
C PHE A 90 5.23 2.19 -5.73
N CYS A 91 5.69 3.19 -4.98
CA CYS A 91 6.95 3.08 -4.24
C CYS A 91 6.93 1.93 -3.23
N ALA A 92 5.85 1.74 -2.49
CA ALA A 92 5.70 0.65 -1.53
C ALA A 92 5.86 -0.72 -2.22
N GLY A 93 5.07 -0.98 -3.26
CA GLY A 93 5.16 -2.23 -4.02
C GLY A 93 6.52 -2.42 -4.69
N PHE A 94 7.05 -1.38 -5.34
CA PHE A 94 8.30 -1.45 -6.08
C PHE A 94 9.50 -1.70 -5.16
N MET A 95 9.61 -1.00 -4.03
CA MET A 95 10.67 -1.23 -3.06
C MET A 95 10.63 -2.67 -2.53
N ALA A 96 9.45 -3.22 -2.30
CA ALA A 96 9.32 -4.60 -1.86
C ALA A 96 9.76 -5.62 -2.91
N ILE A 97 9.37 -5.44 -4.17
CA ILE A 97 9.85 -6.31 -5.27
C ILE A 97 11.37 -6.22 -5.43
N CYS A 98 11.95 -5.01 -5.35
CA CYS A 98 13.40 -4.84 -5.38
C CYS A 98 14.10 -5.58 -4.23
N PHE A 99 13.57 -5.48 -3.01
CA PHE A 99 14.11 -6.17 -1.84
C PHE A 99 14.13 -7.69 -2.03
N TRP A 100 12.99 -8.27 -2.42
CA TRP A 100 12.87 -9.72 -2.64
C TRP A 100 13.73 -10.21 -3.81
N ALA A 101 13.82 -9.44 -4.89
CA ALA A 101 14.69 -9.77 -6.02
C ALA A 101 16.17 -9.79 -5.62
N ILE A 102 16.64 -8.83 -4.81
CA ILE A 102 18.02 -8.80 -4.29
C ILE A 102 18.30 -10.01 -3.38
N ARG A 103 17.30 -10.42 -2.59
CA ARG A 103 17.36 -11.61 -1.72
C ARG A 103 17.27 -12.93 -2.49
N LEU A 104 17.02 -12.90 -3.81
CA LEU A 104 16.76 -14.06 -4.67
C LEU A 104 15.59 -14.91 -4.17
N ASP A 105 14.58 -14.24 -3.60
CA ASP A 105 13.39 -14.87 -3.04
C ASP A 105 12.17 -14.55 -3.90
N PHE A 106 11.49 -15.59 -4.37
CA PHE A 106 10.40 -15.51 -5.34
C PHE A 106 9.10 -16.11 -4.83
N ASP A 107 8.83 -15.98 -3.53
CA ASP A 107 7.54 -16.40 -2.98
C ASP A 107 6.36 -15.78 -3.76
N PRO A 108 5.49 -16.59 -4.40
CA PRO A 108 4.45 -16.08 -5.27
C PRO A 108 3.41 -15.20 -4.55
N SER A 109 3.15 -15.46 -3.27
CA SER A 109 2.15 -14.70 -2.50
C SER A 109 2.63 -13.27 -2.23
N TRP A 110 3.89 -13.13 -1.81
CA TRP A 110 4.53 -11.83 -1.57
C TRP A 110 4.75 -11.07 -2.86
N TRP A 111 5.18 -11.76 -3.92
CA TRP A 111 5.36 -11.14 -5.23
C TRP A 111 4.03 -10.65 -5.82
N ALA A 112 2.97 -11.46 -5.77
CA ALA A 112 1.67 -11.06 -6.32
C ALA A 112 1.11 -9.81 -5.63
N ALA A 113 1.16 -9.75 -4.29
CA ALA A 113 0.68 -8.60 -3.53
C ALA A 113 1.48 -7.33 -3.86
N ASN A 114 2.81 -7.40 -3.85
CA ASN A 114 3.66 -6.23 -4.08
C ASN A 114 3.67 -5.78 -5.55
N LEU A 115 3.59 -6.72 -6.51
CA LEU A 115 3.40 -6.40 -7.93
C LEU A 115 2.06 -5.73 -8.18
N PHE A 116 0.99 -6.20 -7.54
CA PHE A 116 -0.31 -5.53 -7.62
C PHE A 116 -0.17 -4.05 -7.23
N LEU A 117 0.42 -3.77 -6.06
CA LEU A 117 0.68 -2.41 -5.56
C LEU A 117 1.53 -1.58 -6.53
N ALA A 118 2.57 -2.17 -7.12
CA ALA A 118 3.42 -1.46 -8.08
C ALA A 118 2.71 -1.19 -9.42
N ILE A 119 1.90 -2.11 -9.91
CA ILE A 119 1.40 -2.05 -11.29
C ILE A 119 0.16 -1.17 -11.43
N TRP A 120 -0.81 -1.31 -10.53
CA TRP A 120 -2.11 -0.66 -10.73
C TRP A 120 -2.04 0.89 -10.74
N PRO A 121 -1.19 1.57 -9.94
CA PRO A 121 -1.09 3.04 -9.96
C PRO A 121 -0.62 3.60 -11.31
N LEU A 122 0.22 2.85 -12.03
CA LEU A 122 0.79 3.27 -13.32
C LEU A 122 -0.27 3.50 -14.40
N PHE A 123 -1.42 2.83 -14.31
CA PHE A 123 -2.51 3.02 -15.27
C PHE A 123 -3.30 4.32 -15.05
N PHE A 124 -3.25 4.89 -13.84
CA PHE A 124 -4.06 6.06 -13.46
C PHE A 124 -3.23 7.34 -13.29
N LEU A 125 -1.97 7.23 -12.87
CA LEU A 125 -1.06 8.37 -12.66
C LEU A 125 -0.94 9.31 -13.88
N PRO A 126 -0.74 8.83 -15.12
CA PRO A 126 -0.61 9.73 -16.28
C PRO A 126 -1.86 10.59 -16.51
N GLY A 127 -3.05 10.03 -16.24
CA GLY A 127 -4.32 10.74 -16.37
C GLY A 127 -4.54 11.80 -15.28
N LEU A 128 -3.96 11.60 -14.09
CA LEU A 128 -4.02 12.58 -13.01
C LEU A 128 -3.06 13.75 -13.25
N VAL A 129 -1.86 13.47 -13.74
CA VAL A 129 -0.82 14.48 -14.00
C VAL A 129 -1.16 15.37 -15.19
N ARG A 130 -1.73 14.80 -16.27
CA ARG A 130 -2.10 15.57 -17.47
C ARG A 130 -3.32 16.46 -17.31
N ALA A 131 -4.13 16.26 -16.28
CA ALA A 131 -5.37 17.01 -16.10
C ALA A 131 -5.13 18.45 -15.57
N ASP A 132 -3.89 18.77 -15.18
CA ASP A 132 -3.49 20.07 -14.63
C ASP A 132 -2.65 20.91 -15.63
N THR A 133 -2.53 20.49 -16.90
CA THR A 133 -1.95 21.24 -18.03
C THR A 133 -2.99 21.53 -19.10
#